data_AF-A0A2V8U7K2-F1
#
_entry.id   AF-A0A2V8U7K2-F1
#
_cell.length_a   1.000
_cell.length_b   1.000
_cell.length_c   1.000
_cell.angle_alpha   90.00
_cell.angle_beta   90.00
_cell.angle_gamma   90.00
#
_symmetry.space_group_name_H-M   'P 1'
#
loop_
_entity.id
_entity.type
_entity.pdbx_description
1 polymer ?
#
loop_
_entity_poly.entity_id
_entity_poly.type
_entity_poly.pdbx_seq_one_letter_code
_entity_poly.pdbx_strand_id
1 'polypeptide(L)'
;MDLGREKLAVYKEGAEETPVITATGSFGKAAEDHVANFLQCVRTRATPNATVEKGFQAALVVQLANMSLRQGRRIKWNAALRRVEV
;
A
#
# COMPACT_ATOMS: atom_id res chain seq x y z
N MET A 1 -4.81 16.69 6.84
CA MET A 1 -3.57 15.93 6.57
C MET A 1 -3.38 15.91 5.06
N ASP A 2 -2.25 16.42 4.58
CA ASP A 2 -1.86 16.34 3.17
C ASP A 2 -0.83 15.21 3.00
N LEU A 3 -1.14 14.27 2.11
CA LEU A 3 -0.35 13.07 1.84
C LEU A 3 -0.03 13.05 0.35
N GLY A 4 1.13 13.61 0.00
CA GLY A 4 1.71 13.55 -1.34
C GLY A 4 2.72 12.41 -1.47
N ARG A 5 3.14 12.13 -2.71
CA ARG A 5 4.21 11.15 -2.96
C ARG A 5 5.56 11.56 -2.37
N GLU A 6 5.80 12.85 -2.20
CA GLU A 6 7.12 13.37 -1.82
C GLU A 6 7.10 14.16 -0.51
N LYS A 7 5.89 14.47 -0.02
CA LYS A 7 5.67 15.29 1.15
C LYS A 7 4.48 14.77 1.95
N LEU A 8 4.63 14.80 3.27
CA LEU A 8 3.55 14.65 4.22
C LEU A 8 3.49 15.92 5.07
N ALA A 9 2.29 16.47 5.23
CA ALA A 9 2.03 17.59 6.12
C ALA A 9 0.80 17.30 7.01
N VAL A 10 0.97 17.47 8.32
CA VAL A 10 -0.12 17.38 9.29
C VAL A 10 -0.47 18.78 9.76
N TYR A 11 -1.76 19.08 9.76
CA TYR A 11 -2.32 20.38 10.14
C TYR A 11 -3.22 20.18 11.36
N LYS A 12 -3.26 21.17 12.24
CA LYS A 12 -4.25 21.19 13.32
C LYS A 12 -5.60 21.64 12.75
N GLU A 13 -6.66 21.05 13.25
CA GLU A 13 -8.03 21.47 12.93
C GLU A 13 -8.22 22.96 13.30
N GLY A 14 -8.67 23.78 12.35
CA GLY A 14 -8.82 25.24 12.52
C GLY A 14 -7.55 26.07 12.29
N ALA A 15 -6.44 25.44 11.87
CA ALA A 15 -5.20 26.11 11.48
C ALA A 15 -4.58 25.43 10.26
N GLU A 16 -5.34 25.34 9.16
CA GLU A 16 -4.92 24.61 7.94
C GLU A 16 -3.79 25.29 7.16
N GLU A 17 -3.46 26.55 7.44
CA GLU A 17 -2.41 27.29 6.71
C GLU A 17 -0.99 26.90 7.14
N THR A 18 -0.80 26.45 8.38
CA THR A 18 0.53 26.18 8.95
C THR A 18 0.65 24.73 9.41
N PRO A 19 1.49 23.91 8.76
CA PRO A 19 1.67 22.52 9.17
C PRO A 19 2.41 22.43 10.51
N VAL A 20 1.96 21.52 11.37
CA VAL A 20 2.61 21.20 12.66
C VAL A 20 3.62 20.06 12.54
N ILE A 21 3.48 19.20 11.52
CA ILE A 21 4.45 18.17 11.19
C ILE A 21 4.64 18.19 9.69
N THR A 22 5.90 18.23 9.26
CA THR A 22 6.26 18.10 7.85
C THR A 22 7.33 17.04 7.74
N ALA A 23 7.11 16.06 6.87
CA ALA A 23 8.11 15.08 6.51
C ALA A 23 8.30 15.11 4.99
N THR A 24 9.54 15.28 4.57
CA THR A 24 9.95 15.14 3.17
C THR A 24 10.64 13.79 3.01
N GLY A 25 10.24 13.04 2.00
CA GLY A 25 10.76 11.71 1.75
C GLY A 25 10.52 11.33 0.30
N SER A 26 11.59 10.90 -0.38
CA SER A 26 11.49 10.40 -1.75
C SER A 26 11.32 8.89 -1.75
N PHE A 27 10.36 8.39 -2.53
CA PHE A 27 10.26 6.96 -2.84
C PHE A 27 11.44 6.45 -3.69
N GLY A 28 12.30 7.32 -4.22
CA GLY A 28 13.49 6.91 -4.98
C GLY A 28 14.37 5.95 -4.18
N LYS A 29 14.63 6.27 -2.92
CA LYS A 29 15.38 5.38 -2.02
C LYS A 29 14.64 4.06 -1.77
N ALA A 30 13.32 4.10 -1.61
CA ALA A 30 12.51 2.90 -1.44
C ALA A 30 12.54 1.98 -2.67
N ALA A 31 12.59 2.54 -3.88
CA ALA A 31 12.71 1.77 -5.12
C ALA A 31 14.09 1.08 -5.22
N GLU A 32 15.16 1.80 -4.91
CA GLU A 32 16.52 1.22 -4.83
C GLU A 32 16.58 0.08 -3.80
N ASP A 33 16.04 0.30 -2.61
CA ASP A 33 16.02 -0.70 -1.53
C ASP A 33 15.19 -1.93 -1.91
N HIS A 34 14.10 -1.75 -2.66
CA HIS A 34 13.28 -2.85 -3.17
C HIS A 34 14.07 -3.73 -4.16
N VAL A 35 14.79 -3.11 -5.11
CA VAL A 35 15.63 -3.83 -6.07
C VAL A 35 16.79 -4.52 -5.37
N ALA A 36 17.46 -3.84 -4.43
CA ALA A 36 18.55 -4.41 -3.66
C ALA A 36 18.10 -5.65 -2.85
N ASN A 37 16.95 -5.57 -2.18
CA ASN A 37 16.35 -6.71 -1.47
C ASN A 37 16.10 -7.88 -2.42
N PHE A 38 15.49 -7.63 -3.58
CA PHE A 38 15.20 -8.69 -4.55
C PHE A 38 16.48 -9.39 -5.02
N LEU A 39 17.50 -8.63 -5.43
CA LEU A 39 18.77 -9.20 -5.88
C LEU A 39 19.47 -9.99 -4.78
N GLN A 40 19.43 -9.51 -3.54
CA GLN A 40 19.96 -10.25 -2.39
C GLN A 40 19.23 -11.58 -2.20
N CYS A 41 17.89 -11.56 -2.19
CA CYS A 41 17.06 -12.76 -2.05
C CYS A 41 17.32 -13.79 -3.15
N VAL A 42 17.54 -13.36 -4.39
CA VAL A 42 17.91 -14.25 -5.51
C VAL A 42 19.25 -14.96 -5.21
N ARG A 43 20.24 -14.21 -4.71
CA ARG A 43 21.58 -14.75 -4.40
C ARG A 43 21.56 -15.70 -3.21
N THR A 44 20.82 -15.37 -2.15
CA THR A 44 20.80 -16.12 -0.89
C THR A 44 19.70 -17.17 -0.81
N ARG A 45 18.79 -17.20 -1.79
CA ARG A 45 17.53 -17.97 -1.75
C ARG A 45 16.62 -17.59 -0.57
N ALA A 46 16.76 -16.39 -0.03
CA ALA A 46 15.87 -15.86 1.00
C ALA A 46 14.51 -15.42 0.41
N THR A 47 13.49 -15.34 1.25
CA THR A 47 12.16 -14.83 0.87
C THR A 47 12.20 -13.30 0.69
N PRO A 48 11.71 -12.75 -0.43
CA PRO A 48 11.63 -11.30 -0.64
C PRO A 48 10.70 -10.60 0.35
N ASN A 49 10.95 -9.31 0.63
CA ASN A 49 10.07 -8.50 1.47
C ASN A 49 8.66 -8.39 0.89
N ALA A 50 8.55 -8.34 -0.45
CA ALA A 50 7.31 -8.33 -1.21
C ALA A 50 7.10 -9.68 -1.90
N THR A 51 6.59 -10.67 -1.16
CA THR A 51 6.23 -11.98 -1.72
C THR A 51 5.01 -11.87 -2.64
N VAL A 52 4.77 -12.91 -3.43
CA VAL A 52 3.61 -12.99 -4.33
C VAL A 52 2.29 -12.91 -3.54
N GLU A 53 2.22 -13.50 -2.35
CA GLU A 53 1.04 -13.47 -1.49
C GLU A 53 0.71 -12.04 -1.02
N LYS A 54 1.74 -11.27 -0.65
CA LYS A 54 1.56 -9.85 -0.31
C LYS A 54 1.11 -9.04 -1.52
N GLY A 55 1.69 -9.30 -2.70
CA GLY A 55 1.27 -8.68 -3.95
C GLY A 55 -0.20 -8.98 -4.29
N PHE A 56 -0.61 -10.24 -4.13
CA PHE A 56 -2.01 -10.66 -4.29
C PHE A 56 -2.94 -9.93 -3.32
N GLN A 57 -2.59 -9.84 -2.03
CA GLN A 57 -3.40 -9.14 -1.03
C GLN A 57 -3.56 -7.65 -1.37
N ALA A 58 -2.50 -6.99 -1.81
CA ALA A 58 -2.56 -5.59 -2.22
C ALA A 58 -3.50 -5.39 -3.43
N ALA A 59 -3.39 -6.24 -4.45
CA ALA A 59 -4.25 -6.19 -5.63
C ALA A 59 -5.71 -6.52 -5.31
N LEU A 60 -5.94 -7.50 -4.44
CA LEU A 60 -7.26 -7.98 -4.05
C LEU A 60 -8.15 -6.84 -3.52
N VAL A 61 -7.62 -5.98 -2.65
CA VAL A 61 -8.40 -4.89 -2.03
C VAL A 61 -8.99 -3.96 -3.10
N VAL A 62 -8.19 -3.57 -4.11
CA VAL A 62 -8.65 -2.71 -5.21
C VAL A 62 -9.70 -3.42 -6.06
N GLN A 63 -9.53 -4.71 -6.31
CA GLN A 63 -10.52 -5.50 -7.04
C GLN A 63 -11.85 -5.61 -6.28
N LEU A 64 -11.83 -5.83 -4.96
CA LEU A 64 -13.03 -5.84 -4.12
C LEU A 64 -13.77 -4.50 -4.16
N ALA A 65 -13.03 -3.39 -4.10
CA ALA A 65 -13.61 -2.04 -4.20
C ALA A 65 -14.28 -1.82 -5.57
N ASN A 66 -13.62 -2.20 -6.66
CA ASN A 66 -14.17 -2.10 -8.01
C ASN A 66 -15.45 -2.95 -8.17
N MET A 67 -15.47 -4.17 -7.63
CA MET A 67 -16.66 -5.02 -7.65
C MET A 67 -17.79 -4.43 -6.81
N SER A 68 -17.47 -3.88 -5.64
CA SER A 68 -18.45 -3.25 -4.75
C SER A 68 -19.14 -2.07 -5.42
N LEU A 69 -18.36 -1.20 -6.07
CA LEU A 69 -18.88 -0.06 -6.82
C LEU A 69 -19.83 -0.49 -7.94
N ARG A 70 -19.46 -1.53 -8.69
CA ARG A 70 -20.28 -2.04 -9.81
C ARG A 70 -21.58 -2.72 -9.35
N GLN A 71 -21.58 -3.35 -8.18
CA GLN A 71 -22.71 -4.14 -7.69
C GLN A 71 -23.59 -3.38 -6.69
N GLY A 72 -23.17 -2.19 -6.23
CA GLY A 72 -23.91 -1.39 -5.26
C GLY A 72 -24.00 -2.02 -3.88
N ARG A 73 -23.11 -2.96 -3.53
CA ARG A 73 -23.08 -3.63 -2.23
C ARG A 73 -21.68 -4.04 -1.81
N ARG A 74 -21.49 -4.33 -0.52
CA ARG A 74 -20.21 -4.74 0.06
C ARG A 74 -19.79 -6.11 -0.47
N ILE A 75 -18.53 -6.21 -0.91
CA ILE A 75 -17.88 -7.48 -1.27
C ILE A 75 -16.89 -7.85 -0.17
N LYS A 76 -16.82 -9.13 0.19
CA LYS A 76 -15.96 -9.66 1.25
C LYS A 76 -14.95 -10.66 0.70
N TRP A 77 -13.79 -10.72 1.36
CA TRP A 77 -12.82 -11.79 1.15
C TRP A 77 -12.94 -12.80 2.28
N ASN A 78 -13.14 -14.07 1.94
CA ASN A 78 -13.04 -15.18 2.87
C ASN A 78 -11.62 -15.74 2.82
N ALA A 79 -10.82 -15.42 3.85
CA ALA A 79 -9.42 -15.82 3.91
C ALA A 79 -9.24 -17.33 4.12
N ALA A 80 -10.15 -17.99 4.84
CA ALA A 80 -10.09 -19.43 5.09
C ALA A 80 -10.31 -20.23 3.80
N LEU A 81 -11.25 -19.79 2.97
CA LEU A 81 -11.61 -20.45 1.72
C LEU A 81 -10.92 -19.84 0.48
N ARG A 82 -10.11 -18.80 0.69
CA ARG A 82 -9.44 -18.02 -0.36
C ARG A 82 -10.38 -17.63 -1.52
N ARG A 83 -11.57 -17.10 -1.19
CA ARG A 83 -12.59 -16.75 -2.18
C ARG A 83 -13.25 -15.41 -1.91
N VAL A 84 -13.75 -14.80 -2.98
CA VAL A 84 -14.59 -13.60 -2.92
C VAL A 84 -16.02 -14.02 -2.60
N GLU A 85 -16.64 -13.33 -1.63
CA GLU A 85 -18.01 -13.53 -1.21
C GLU A 85 -18.79 -12.22 -1.32
N VAL A 86 -20.08 -12.39 -1.58
CA VAL A 86 -21.02 -11.38 -2.01
C VAL A 86 -21.99 -11.05 -0.89
#